data_AF-A0A854DCB4-F1
#
_entry.id   AF-A0A854DCB4-F1
#
_cell.length_a   1.000
_cell.length_b   1.000
_cell.length_c   1.000
_cell.angle_alpha   90.00
_cell.angle_beta   90.00
_cell.angle_gamma   90.00
#
_symmetry.space_group_name_H-M   'P 1'
#
loop_
_entity.id
_entity.type
_entity.pdbx_description
1 polymer ?
#
loop_
_entity_poly.entity_id
_entity_poly.type
_entity_poly.pdbx_seq_one_letter_code
_entity_poly.pdbx_strand_id
1 'polypeptide(L)'
;MNAASSTAAGATVPAVRTGAGSALAGWSTCLRILLRRFRVQVAAWLVPLWLLVGVTAPSYESIYPSLETRTVLIEQMRKSPGTQLLYGYVPMPGRLGQLLQWETGTFLLVCTSLMAILLTCRMLRGDEDEGLTEVLRSTGTGRAVPLVVPVTVVWMIIGGLSAGVGGILTWQTRSIEELTVSGAWALAGTICVTGWAFSAVAAVASQLGRQVGQARSLSMIVLAIAFVMRVSADQLSDGSRSDWLRWMTPLGWRDLVRPYTDDRFTVLAVCCTVAIALALSAVVLAARREYLDGYLPDRSSSQRRWRIRGHMDLLARLSRRGVLGWALASTGLAALYGSVSGSVNDLLAPDSPTASYVGKMASGSAVEQFMSLLTVVTVLLVAVAAVRRMNRLAGLEHAGLVEVELATGVSRSRLFLSQVLSALLESIVLLLVSATVLAATTATQLTDDHAVARSFVFTVSQLPGMVAAVGIAAALVGMAPKLTGMSWAVVAWSAFAQFFGGLVELKDWAKDLSVLGHHLDVVGSPDWKPLAVQTAVGLVGVAIGMVAYTRRDLPS
;
A
#
# COMPACT_ATOMS: atom_id res chain seq x y z
N MET A 1 51.22 50.70 -50.25
CA MET A 1 52.02 49.60 -49.65
C MET A 1 51.70 49.61 -48.16
N ASN A 2 51.08 48.62 -47.50
CA ASN A 2 50.58 47.30 -47.86
C ASN A 2 49.32 47.05 -47.01
N ALA A 3 48.26 46.56 -47.65
CA ALA A 3 47.14 45.93 -46.99
C ALA A 3 47.60 44.55 -46.48
N ALA A 4 47.53 44.33 -45.16
CA ALA A 4 47.70 43.02 -44.56
C ALA A 4 46.32 42.43 -44.28
N SER A 5 45.94 41.50 -45.14
CA SER A 5 44.82 40.59 -45.02
C SER A 5 44.89 39.78 -43.71
N SER A 6 43.87 39.93 -42.86
CA SER A 6 43.54 38.97 -41.80
C SER A 6 42.17 38.38 -42.11
N THR A 7 42.17 37.24 -42.79
CA THR A 7 41.03 36.34 -42.95
C THR A 7 40.80 35.59 -41.64
N ALA A 8 40.09 36.22 -40.70
CA ALA A 8 39.42 35.48 -39.64
C ALA A 8 38.04 35.09 -40.19
N ALA A 9 38.00 33.92 -40.83
CA ALA A 9 36.77 33.26 -41.22
C ALA A 9 35.86 33.19 -39.99
N GLY A 10 34.71 33.87 -40.06
CA GLY A 10 33.65 33.71 -39.08
C GLY A 10 33.25 32.24 -39.07
N ALA A 11 33.74 31.50 -38.09
CA ALA A 11 33.19 30.20 -37.77
C ALA A 11 31.75 30.45 -37.33
N THR A 12 30.83 30.32 -38.29
CA THR A 12 29.42 30.16 -37.99
C THR A 12 29.35 28.97 -37.06
N VAL A 13 29.16 29.25 -35.76
CA VAL A 13 28.77 28.24 -34.78
C VAL A 13 27.67 27.45 -35.47
N PRO A 14 27.83 26.12 -35.65
CA PRO A 14 26.77 25.35 -36.26
C PRO A 14 25.56 25.59 -35.38
N ALA A 15 24.57 26.30 -35.91
CA ALA A 15 23.27 26.36 -35.31
C ALA A 15 22.85 24.90 -35.22
N VAL A 16 23.01 24.32 -34.04
CA VAL A 16 22.46 23.02 -33.72
C VAL A 16 21.00 23.23 -34.02
N ARG A 17 20.54 22.65 -35.14
CA ARG A 17 19.13 22.47 -35.42
C ARG A 17 18.62 21.51 -34.36
N THR A 18 18.53 21.98 -33.12
CA THR A 18 17.68 21.35 -32.13
C THR A 18 16.28 21.47 -32.72
N GLY A 19 15.50 20.40 -32.66
CA GLY A 19 14.06 20.45 -32.95
C GLY A 19 13.34 21.30 -31.88
N ALA A 20 13.75 22.57 -31.76
CA ALA A 20 13.18 23.57 -30.90
C ALA A 20 11.78 23.90 -31.43
N GLY A 21 10.79 23.20 -30.89
CA GLY A 21 9.40 23.45 -31.22
C GLY A 21 8.43 22.36 -30.81
N SER A 22 8.87 21.10 -30.64
CA SER A 22 7.92 20.06 -30.25
C SER A 22 7.65 20.08 -28.74
N ALA A 23 6.37 20.07 -28.36
CA ALA A 23 5.93 19.99 -26.96
C ALA A 23 6.45 18.75 -26.21
N LEU A 24 6.99 17.77 -26.95
CA LEU A 24 7.50 16.48 -26.48
C LEU A 24 9.02 16.33 -26.63
N ALA A 25 9.76 17.42 -26.90
CA ALA A 25 11.22 17.38 -26.99
C ALA A 25 11.84 16.82 -25.69
N GLY A 26 12.70 15.81 -25.80
CA GLY A 26 13.32 15.15 -24.63
C GLY A 26 12.52 13.98 -24.02
N TRP A 27 11.39 13.60 -24.65
CA TRP A 27 10.53 12.48 -24.21
C TRP A 27 11.28 11.18 -23.91
N SER A 28 12.05 10.68 -24.89
CA SER A 28 12.71 9.36 -24.79
C SER A 28 13.76 9.32 -23.69
N THR A 29 14.49 10.41 -23.49
CA THR A 29 15.48 10.55 -22.41
C THR A 29 14.81 10.58 -21.05
N CYS A 30 13.76 11.39 -20.88
CA CYS A 30 13.00 11.45 -19.63
C CYS A 30 12.37 10.09 -19.27
N LEU A 31 11.77 9.42 -20.26
CA LEU A 31 11.18 8.08 -20.10
C LEU A 31 12.23 7.07 -19.58
N ARG A 32 13.40 7.04 -20.21
CA ARG A 32 14.50 6.15 -19.82
C ARG A 32 15.03 6.45 -18.41
N ILE A 33 15.13 7.73 -18.04
CA ILE A 33 15.57 8.15 -16.70
C ILE A 33 14.55 7.68 -15.65
N LEU A 34 13.25 7.94 -15.85
CA LEU A 34 12.22 7.52 -14.90
C LEU A 34 12.16 6.00 -14.77
N LEU A 35 12.20 5.24 -15.87
CA LEU A 35 12.23 3.78 -15.80
C LEU A 35 13.46 3.26 -15.03
N ARG A 36 14.65 3.84 -15.25
CA ARG A 36 15.86 3.47 -14.51
C ARG A 36 15.78 3.81 -13.03
N ARG A 37 15.23 4.97 -12.69
CA ARG A 37 15.08 5.45 -11.30
C ARG A 37 14.09 4.60 -10.52
N PHE A 38 13.00 4.19 -11.16
CA PHE A 38 11.89 3.48 -10.50
C PHE A 38 11.92 1.97 -10.69
N ARG A 39 12.86 1.38 -11.44
CA ARG A 39 12.92 -0.07 -11.74
C ARG A 39 12.77 -0.98 -10.53
N VAL A 40 13.41 -0.64 -9.40
CA VAL A 40 13.37 -1.45 -8.18
C VAL A 40 11.99 -1.37 -7.55
N GLN A 41 11.42 -0.16 -7.47
CA GLN A 41 10.08 0.03 -6.94
C GLN A 41 9.01 -0.63 -7.83
N VAL A 42 9.19 -0.59 -9.14
CA VAL A 42 8.32 -1.27 -10.11
C VAL A 42 8.41 -2.79 -9.92
N ALA A 43 9.61 -3.36 -9.86
CA ALA A 43 9.78 -4.80 -9.61
C ALA A 43 9.16 -5.22 -8.27
N ALA A 44 9.32 -4.41 -7.22
CA ALA A 44 8.75 -4.64 -5.91
C ALA A 44 7.21 -4.67 -5.90
N TRP A 45 6.55 -4.01 -6.87
CA TRP A 45 5.11 -4.12 -7.06
C TRP A 45 4.71 -5.27 -8.00
N LEU A 46 5.35 -5.39 -9.16
CA LEU A 46 4.95 -6.34 -10.20
C LEU A 46 5.19 -7.79 -9.78
N VAL A 47 6.37 -8.09 -9.22
CA VAL A 47 6.76 -9.48 -8.93
C VAL A 47 5.82 -10.13 -7.89
N PRO A 48 5.50 -9.51 -6.74
CA PRO A 48 4.58 -10.12 -5.78
C PRO A 48 3.16 -10.27 -6.33
N LEU A 49 2.67 -9.32 -7.14
CA LEU A 49 1.33 -9.40 -7.71
C LEU A 49 1.22 -10.47 -8.81
N TRP A 50 2.27 -10.66 -9.61
CA TRP A 50 2.36 -11.79 -10.55
C TRP A 50 2.46 -13.12 -9.82
N LEU A 51 3.27 -13.19 -8.76
CA LEU A 51 3.40 -14.40 -7.95
C LEU A 51 2.07 -14.76 -7.28
N LEU A 52 1.34 -13.77 -6.76
CA LEU A 52 0.02 -13.97 -6.18
C LEU A 52 -0.91 -14.69 -7.17
N VAL A 53 -1.01 -14.18 -8.40
CA VAL A 53 -1.82 -14.81 -9.47
C VAL A 53 -1.26 -16.17 -9.89
N GLY A 54 0.06 -16.31 -9.93
CA GLY A 54 0.74 -17.55 -10.25
C GLY A 54 0.42 -18.69 -9.30
N VAL A 55 0.20 -18.38 -8.02
CA VAL A 55 -0.03 -19.36 -6.94
C VAL A 55 -1.51 -19.60 -6.68
N THR A 56 -2.35 -18.56 -6.69
CA THR A 56 -3.73 -18.68 -6.19
C THR A 56 -4.60 -19.65 -6.99
N ALA A 57 -4.57 -19.60 -8.32
CA ALA A 57 -5.39 -20.49 -9.14
C ALA A 57 -5.03 -21.99 -8.96
N PRO A 58 -3.75 -22.40 -9.02
CA PRO A 58 -3.34 -23.77 -8.69
C PRO A 58 -3.67 -24.18 -7.24
N SER A 59 -3.57 -23.25 -6.28
CA SER A 59 -3.97 -23.52 -4.89
C SER A 59 -5.47 -23.79 -4.79
N TYR A 60 -6.32 -23.04 -5.50
CA TYR A 60 -7.76 -23.30 -5.52
C TYR A 60 -8.11 -24.64 -6.16
N GLU A 61 -7.45 -25.00 -7.25
CA GLU A 61 -7.66 -26.28 -7.93
C GLU A 61 -7.28 -27.47 -7.06
N SER A 62 -6.12 -27.40 -6.39
CA SER A 62 -5.63 -28.48 -5.53
C SER A 62 -6.46 -28.66 -4.25
N ILE A 63 -6.96 -27.57 -3.65
CA ILE A 63 -7.72 -27.62 -2.39
C ILE A 63 -9.21 -27.90 -2.65
N TYR A 64 -9.77 -27.30 -3.70
CA TYR A 64 -11.18 -27.39 -4.06
C TYR A 64 -11.32 -27.85 -5.52
N PRO A 65 -11.13 -29.13 -5.81
CA PRO A 65 -11.07 -29.62 -7.19
C PRO A 65 -12.44 -29.65 -7.89
N SER A 66 -13.54 -29.81 -7.16
CA SER A 66 -14.89 -29.92 -7.75
C SER A 66 -15.82 -28.79 -7.30
N LEU A 67 -16.83 -28.49 -8.13
CA LEU A 67 -17.89 -27.55 -7.76
C LEU A 67 -18.59 -27.94 -6.45
N GLU A 68 -18.78 -29.23 -6.20
CA GLU A 68 -19.40 -29.74 -4.96
C GLU A 68 -18.57 -29.43 -3.72
N THR A 69 -17.24 -29.53 -3.79
CA THR A 69 -16.37 -29.10 -2.67
C THR A 69 -16.38 -27.58 -2.48
N ARG A 70 -16.68 -26.81 -3.54
CA ARG A 70 -16.73 -25.34 -3.51
C ARG A 70 -18.06 -24.78 -3.03
N THR A 71 -19.18 -25.50 -3.16
CA THR A 71 -20.49 -24.97 -2.76
C THR A 71 -20.54 -24.63 -1.27
N VAL A 72 -19.93 -25.46 -0.42
CA VAL A 72 -19.81 -25.19 1.03
C VAL A 72 -19.02 -23.90 1.28
N LEU A 73 -17.87 -23.73 0.60
CA LEU A 73 -17.06 -22.52 0.68
C LEU A 73 -17.84 -21.29 0.20
N ILE A 74 -18.51 -21.39 -0.95
CA ILE A 74 -19.29 -20.30 -1.54
C ILE A 74 -20.43 -19.89 -0.62
N GLU A 75 -21.16 -20.85 -0.07
CA GLU A 75 -22.27 -20.58 0.84
C GLU A 75 -21.81 -19.89 2.11
N GLN A 76 -20.68 -20.33 2.68
CA GLN A 76 -20.07 -19.70 3.85
C GLN A 76 -19.57 -18.28 3.55
N MET A 77 -18.86 -18.10 2.43
CA MET A 77 -18.36 -16.80 1.98
C MET A 77 -19.51 -15.84 1.64
N ARG A 78 -20.67 -16.35 1.20
CA ARG A 78 -21.87 -15.54 0.99
C ARG A 78 -22.60 -15.24 2.28
N LYS A 79 -22.47 -16.02 3.35
CA LYS A 79 -23.09 -15.72 4.65
C LYS A 79 -22.28 -14.70 5.46
N SER A 80 -20.96 -14.61 5.24
CA SER A 80 -20.10 -13.71 5.99
C SER A 80 -20.24 -12.25 5.50
N PRO A 81 -20.69 -11.30 6.34
CA PRO A 81 -20.83 -9.90 5.93
C PRO A 81 -19.48 -9.26 5.58
N GLY A 82 -18.39 -9.69 6.22
CA GLY A 82 -17.05 -9.15 5.99
C GLY A 82 -16.48 -9.53 4.62
N THR A 83 -16.69 -10.76 4.16
CA THR A 83 -16.26 -11.22 2.83
C THR A 83 -17.09 -10.55 1.73
N GLN A 84 -18.40 -10.36 1.93
CA GLN A 84 -19.23 -9.56 1.03
C GLN A 84 -18.76 -8.09 0.98
N LEU A 85 -18.44 -7.49 2.11
CA LEU A 85 -17.96 -6.11 2.16
C LEU A 85 -16.59 -5.95 1.48
N LEU A 86 -15.73 -6.97 1.56
CA LEU A 86 -14.40 -6.91 0.96
C LEU A 86 -14.40 -7.20 -0.54
N TYR A 87 -15.05 -8.29 -0.95
CA TYR A 87 -14.96 -8.85 -2.31
C TYR A 87 -16.25 -8.72 -3.14
N GLY A 88 -17.36 -8.32 -2.50
CA GLY A 88 -18.69 -8.32 -3.12
C GLY A 88 -19.31 -9.71 -3.17
N TYR A 89 -20.33 -9.89 -4.00
CA TYR A 89 -21.01 -11.18 -4.15
C TYR A 89 -20.20 -12.16 -4.99
N VAL A 90 -20.15 -13.41 -4.55
CA VAL A 90 -19.55 -14.52 -5.31
C VAL A 90 -20.42 -14.81 -6.53
N PRO A 91 -19.87 -14.77 -7.76
CA PRO A 91 -20.61 -15.13 -8.96
C PRO A 91 -20.98 -16.62 -8.96
N MET A 92 -22.21 -16.95 -9.36
CA MET A 92 -22.66 -18.33 -9.55
C MET A 92 -22.27 -18.83 -10.96
N PRO A 93 -21.99 -20.15 -11.14
CA PRO A 93 -22.06 -21.24 -10.16
C PRO A 93 -20.83 -21.36 -9.24
N GLY A 94 -19.86 -20.45 -9.33
CA GLY A 94 -18.64 -20.46 -8.51
C GLY A 94 -17.52 -21.32 -9.09
N ARG A 95 -17.32 -21.22 -10.40
CA ARG A 95 -16.17 -21.83 -11.09
C ARG A 95 -14.86 -21.23 -10.58
N LEU A 96 -13.76 -21.95 -10.78
CA LEU A 96 -12.44 -21.53 -10.30
C LEU A 96 -12.05 -20.12 -10.78
N GLY A 97 -12.29 -19.80 -12.06
CA GLY A 97 -12.05 -18.45 -12.59
C GLY A 97 -12.92 -17.35 -11.94
N GLN A 98 -14.15 -17.68 -11.54
CA GLN A 98 -15.06 -16.76 -10.85
C GLN A 98 -14.63 -16.52 -9.40
N LEU A 99 -14.15 -17.56 -8.70
CA LEU A 99 -13.58 -17.43 -7.35
C LEU A 99 -12.27 -16.64 -7.37
N LEU A 100 -11.40 -16.95 -8.34
CA LEU A 100 -10.14 -16.25 -8.54
C LEU A 100 -10.37 -14.74 -8.75
N GLN A 101 -11.27 -14.36 -9.67
CA GLN A 101 -11.52 -12.94 -9.91
C GLN A 101 -12.23 -12.27 -8.73
N TRP A 102 -13.08 -13.01 -8.00
CA TRP A 102 -13.77 -12.50 -6.82
C TRP A 102 -12.80 -12.12 -5.70
N GLU A 103 -11.92 -13.04 -5.31
CA GLU A 103 -10.96 -12.80 -4.23
C GLU A 103 -9.69 -12.11 -4.75
N THR A 104 -8.91 -12.81 -5.57
CA THR A 104 -7.59 -12.33 -6.05
C THR A 104 -7.76 -11.09 -6.94
N GLY A 105 -8.80 -11.05 -7.78
CA GLY A 105 -9.09 -9.88 -8.61
C GLY A 105 -9.33 -8.60 -7.80
N THR A 106 -10.03 -8.69 -6.66
CA THR A 106 -10.25 -7.54 -5.78
C THR A 106 -8.94 -7.04 -5.16
N PHE A 107 -8.08 -7.94 -4.68
CA PHE A 107 -6.74 -7.57 -4.19
C PHE A 107 -5.91 -6.90 -5.27
N LEU A 108 -5.90 -7.45 -6.49
CA LEU A 108 -5.18 -6.87 -7.62
C LEU A 108 -5.67 -5.46 -7.93
N LEU A 109 -6.98 -5.21 -7.91
CA LEU A 109 -7.54 -3.87 -8.17
C LEU A 109 -7.08 -2.87 -7.10
N VAL A 110 -7.18 -3.22 -5.82
CA VAL A 110 -6.76 -2.33 -4.72
C VAL A 110 -5.26 -2.07 -4.76
N CYS A 111 -4.44 -3.12 -4.89
CA CYS A 111 -2.98 -2.98 -4.98
C CYS A 111 -2.54 -2.19 -6.21
N THR A 112 -3.15 -2.43 -7.37
CA THR A 112 -2.88 -1.66 -8.60
C THR A 112 -3.26 -0.20 -8.43
N SER A 113 -4.39 0.09 -7.77
CA SER A 113 -4.83 1.46 -7.47
C SER A 113 -3.85 2.18 -6.54
N LEU A 114 -3.40 1.52 -5.46
CA LEU A 114 -2.39 2.04 -4.54
C LEU A 114 -1.06 2.31 -5.25
N MET A 115 -0.59 1.33 -6.04
CA MET A 115 0.62 1.48 -6.86
C MET A 115 0.51 2.67 -7.81
N ALA A 116 -0.58 2.75 -8.57
CA ALA A 116 -0.84 3.82 -9.52
C ALA A 116 -0.81 5.20 -8.85
N ILE A 117 -1.48 5.35 -7.70
CA ILE A 117 -1.51 6.59 -6.94
C ILE A 117 -0.12 6.99 -6.44
N LEU A 118 0.58 6.04 -5.80
CA LEU A 118 1.88 6.31 -5.17
C LEU A 118 2.95 6.66 -6.19
N LEU A 119 3.03 5.91 -7.30
CA LEU A 119 3.99 6.18 -8.37
C LEU A 119 3.65 7.49 -9.10
N THR A 120 2.38 7.73 -9.44
CA THR A 120 1.97 8.96 -10.14
C THR A 120 2.29 10.20 -9.30
N CYS A 121 1.90 10.22 -8.02
CA CYS A 121 2.20 11.36 -7.14
C CYS A 121 3.71 11.55 -6.96
N ARG A 122 4.49 10.46 -6.92
CA ARG A 122 5.93 10.51 -6.72
C ARG A 122 6.69 11.05 -7.95
N MET A 123 6.30 10.62 -9.15
CA MET A 123 6.93 11.05 -10.42
C MET A 123 6.43 12.42 -10.90
N LEU A 124 5.27 12.88 -10.43
CA LEU A 124 4.76 14.23 -10.69
C LEU A 124 5.16 15.17 -9.55
N ARG A 125 4.27 15.37 -8.57
CA ARG A 125 4.45 16.38 -7.51
C ARG A 125 5.69 16.12 -6.66
N GLY A 126 6.10 14.85 -6.48
CA GLY A 126 7.35 14.54 -5.78
C GLY A 126 8.61 15.04 -6.51
N ASP A 127 8.66 14.97 -7.84
CA ASP A 127 9.79 15.47 -8.63
C ASP A 127 9.76 16.99 -8.78
N GLU A 128 8.58 17.59 -8.67
CA GLU A 128 8.42 19.04 -8.60
C GLU A 128 8.85 19.59 -7.22
N ASP A 129 8.42 18.97 -6.13
CA ASP A 129 8.80 19.35 -4.75
C ASP A 129 10.32 19.20 -4.51
N GLU A 130 10.98 18.26 -5.17
CA GLU A 130 12.44 18.03 -5.11
C GLU A 130 13.25 18.96 -6.04
N GLY A 131 12.60 19.84 -6.81
CA GLY A 131 13.27 20.73 -7.78
C GLY A 131 13.80 20.03 -9.04
N LEU A 132 13.59 18.72 -9.20
CA LEU A 132 14.03 17.97 -10.39
C LEU A 132 13.33 18.45 -11.65
N THR A 133 12.09 18.92 -11.52
CA THR A 133 11.33 19.49 -12.64
C THR A 133 11.95 20.79 -13.17
N GLU A 134 12.57 21.60 -12.31
CA GLU A 134 13.27 22.83 -12.71
C GLU A 134 14.52 22.51 -13.53
N VAL A 135 15.31 21.54 -13.05
CA VAL A 135 16.49 21.03 -13.78
C VAL A 135 16.07 20.44 -15.13
N LEU A 136 14.96 19.70 -15.20
CA LEU A 136 14.48 19.15 -16.47
C LEU A 136 14.02 20.25 -17.44
N ARG A 137 13.44 21.35 -16.93
CA ARG A 137 13.00 22.49 -17.77
C ARG A 137 14.18 23.33 -18.26
N SER A 138 15.28 23.42 -17.50
CA SER A 138 16.46 24.18 -17.91
C SER A 138 17.25 23.52 -19.06
N THR A 139 17.08 22.22 -19.30
CA THR A 139 17.72 21.50 -20.42
C THR A 139 17.03 21.68 -21.78
N GLY A 140 15.99 22.52 -21.87
CA GLY A 140 15.24 22.74 -23.11
C GLY A 140 14.17 21.67 -23.39
N THR A 141 13.79 20.89 -22.38
CA THR A 141 12.74 19.86 -22.50
C THR A 141 11.37 20.49 -22.79
N GLY A 142 10.57 19.84 -23.64
CA GLY A 142 9.24 20.32 -24.03
C GLY A 142 8.28 20.50 -22.83
N ARG A 143 7.41 21.51 -22.89
CA ARG A 143 6.54 21.91 -21.76
C ARG A 143 5.62 20.80 -21.23
N ALA A 144 5.22 19.86 -22.08
CA ALA A 144 4.32 18.76 -21.69
C ALA A 144 5.06 17.56 -21.09
N VAL A 145 6.37 17.44 -21.32
CA VAL A 145 7.18 16.28 -20.91
C VAL A 145 7.15 16.01 -19.40
N PRO A 146 7.30 17.03 -18.51
CA PRO A 146 7.24 16.82 -17.06
C PRO A 146 5.92 16.24 -16.54
N LEU A 147 4.85 16.29 -17.33
CA LEU A 147 3.55 15.72 -16.97
C LEU A 147 3.29 14.39 -17.69
N VAL A 148 3.41 14.39 -19.01
CA VAL A 148 2.92 13.29 -19.86
C VAL A 148 3.85 12.08 -19.76
N VAL A 149 5.17 12.27 -19.61
CA VAL A 149 6.10 11.14 -19.45
C VAL A 149 5.84 10.37 -18.15
N PRO A 150 5.77 11.00 -16.95
CA PRO A 150 5.40 10.30 -15.72
C PRO A 150 4.10 9.48 -15.83
N VAL A 151 3.03 10.08 -16.35
CA VAL A 151 1.74 9.39 -16.52
C VAL A 151 1.90 8.19 -17.45
N THR A 152 2.62 8.36 -18.56
CA THR A 152 2.85 7.27 -19.52
C THR A 152 3.70 6.15 -18.93
N VAL A 153 4.73 6.46 -18.14
CA VAL A 153 5.52 5.45 -17.42
C VAL A 153 4.62 4.63 -16.51
N VAL A 154 3.76 5.28 -15.71
CA VAL A 154 2.83 4.58 -14.83
C VAL A 154 1.85 3.72 -15.61
N TRP A 155 1.31 4.23 -16.73
CA TRP A 155 0.40 3.47 -17.58
C TRP A 155 1.06 2.27 -18.23
N MET A 156 2.33 2.38 -18.65
CA MET A 156 3.14 1.27 -19.15
C MET A 156 3.41 0.23 -18.05
N ILE A 157 3.67 0.65 -16.82
CA ILE A 157 3.85 -0.27 -15.68
C ILE A 157 2.55 -1.04 -15.40
N ILE A 158 1.41 -0.36 -15.39
CA ILE A 158 0.08 -0.97 -15.20
C ILE A 158 -0.24 -1.92 -16.37
N GLY A 159 0.08 -1.53 -17.60
CA GLY A 159 -0.05 -2.38 -18.79
C GLY A 159 0.84 -3.63 -18.69
N GLY A 160 2.07 -3.49 -18.17
CA GLY A 160 2.96 -4.61 -17.88
C GLY A 160 2.39 -5.55 -16.81
N LEU A 161 1.84 -5.00 -15.72
CA LEU A 161 1.14 -5.78 -14.70
C LEU A 161 -0.01 -6.59 -15.32
N SER A 162 -0.89 -5.90 -16.05
CA SER A 162 -2.05 -6.46 -16.74
C SER A 162 -1.65 -7.57 -17.72
N ALA A 163 -0.67 -7.30 -18.61
CA ALA A 163 -0.18 -8.29 -19.56
C ALA A 163 0.44 -9.51 -18.87
N GLY A 164 1.16 -9.32 -17.77
CA GLY A 164 1.69 -10.42 -16.97
C GLY A 164 0.59 -11.27 -16.33
N VAL A 165 -0.43 -10.65 -15.73
CA VAL A 165 -1.59 -11.36 -15.17
C VAL A 165 -2.34 -12.14 -16.26
N GLY A 166 -2.66 -11.50 -17.39
CA GLY A 166 -3.32 -12.14 -18.52
C GLY A 166 -2.50 -13.29 -19.11
N GLY A 167 -1.19 -13.10 -19.24
CA GLY A 167 -0.26 -14.13 -19.73
C GLY A 167 -0.14 -15.33 -18.78
N ILE A 168 0.00 -15.10 -17.47
CA ILE A 168 0.06 -16.16 -16.45
C ILE A 168 -1.24 -16.98 -16.47
N LEU A 169 -2.40 -16.31 -16.45
CA LEU A 169 -3.69 -17.00 -16.45
C LEU A 169 -3.96 -17.73 -17.77
N THR A 170 -3.56 -17.16 -18.90
CA THR A 170 -3.61 -17.83 -20.22
C THR A 170 -2.71 -19.07 -20.24
N TRP A 171 -1.56 -19.04 -19.57
CA TRP A 171 -0.69 -20.20 -19.46
C TRP A 171 -1.32 -21.29 -18.58
N GLN A 172 -1.97 -20.91 -17.47
CA GLN A 172 -2.66 -21.83 -16.57
C GLN A 172 -3.90 -22.49 -17.17
N THR A 173 -4.52 -21.92 -18.22
CA THR A 173 -5.63 -22.61 -18.93
C THR A 173 -5.20 -23.93 -19.58
N ARG A 174 -3.89 -24.19 -19.70
CA ARG A 174 -3.37 -25.47 -20.21
C ARG A 174 -3.44 -26.59 -19.18
N SER A 175 -3.44 -26.25 -17.89
CA SER A 175 -3.53 -27.22 -16.79
C SER A 175 -4.91 -27.21 -16.14
N ILE A 176 -5.59 -26.07 -16.11
CA ILE A 176 -6.87 -25.87 -15.42
C ILE A 176 -7.99 -25.65 -16.45
N GLU A 177 -8.82 -26.67 -16.69
CA GLU A 177 -9.88 -26.63 -17.71
C GLU A 177 -10.96 -25.56 -17.46
N GLU A 178 -11.19 -25.20 -16.19
CA GLU A 178 -12.19 -24.20 -15.82
C GLU A 178 -11.79 -22.74 -16.13
N LEU A 179 -10.51 -22.49 -16.46
CA LEU A 179 -10.04 -21.16 -16.81
C LEU A 179 -10.18 -20.92 -18.32
N THR A 180 -10.81 -19.81 -18.68
CA THR A 180 -10.91 -19.35 -20.08
C THR A 180 -9.88 -18.28 -20.40
N VAL A 181 -9.35 -18.30 -21.63
CA VAL A 181 -8.43 -17.26 -22.14
C VAL A 181 -9.15 -15.90 -22.20
N SER A 182 -10.42 -15.89 -22.59
CA SER A 182 -11.26 -14.68 -22.59
C SER A 182 -11.36 -14.06 -21.18
N GLY A 183 -11.67 -14.87 -20.17
CA GLY A 183 -11.77 -14.41 -18.78
C GLY A 183 -10.45 -13.88 -18.23
N ALA A 184 -9.32 -14.52 -18.59
CA ALA A 184 -7.98 -14.05 -18.23
C ALA A 184 -7.71 -12.62 -18.74
N TRP A 185 -8.01 -12.36 -20.00
CA TRP A 185 -7.81 -11.03 -20.60
C TRP A 185 -8.89 -10.02 -20.18
N ALA A 186 -10.10 -10.46 -19.84
CA ALA A 186 -11.12 -9.60 -19.25
C ALA A 186 -10.71 -9.12 -17.85
N LEU A 187 -10.17 -10.01 -17.01
CA LEU A 187 -9.64 -9.67 -15.69
C LEU A 187 -8.41 -8.75 -15.82
N ALA A 188 -7.45 -9.12 -16.68
CA ALA A 188 -6.27 -8.30 -16.96
C ALA A 188 -6.66 -6.89 -17.46
N GLY A 189 -7.63 -6.79 -18.37
CA GLY A 189 -8.15 -5.53 -18.88
C GLY A 189 -8.79 -4.69 -17.78
N THR A 190 -9.56 -5.32 -16.88
CA THR A 190 -10.17 -4.65 -15.72
C THR A 190 -9.11 -4.03 -14.81
N ILE A 191 -8.05 -4.79 -14.49
CA ILE A 191 -6.91 -4.29 -13.69
C ILE A 191 -6.26 -3.08 -14.37
N CYS A 192 -6.10 -3.15 -15.70
CA CYS A 192 -5.50 -2.09 -16.49
C CYS A 192 -6.29 -0.78 -16.41
N VAL A 193 -7.59 -0.83 -16.74
CA VAL A 193 -8.43 0.37 -16.78
C VAL A 193 -8.62 0.97 -15.39
N THR A 194 -8.77 0.16 -14.34
CA THR A 194 -8.85 0.64 -12.96
C THR A 194 -7.55 1.32 -12.54
N GLY A 195 -6.41 0.72 -12.85
CA GLY A 195 -5.11 1.32 -12.59
C GLY A 195 -4.92 2.66 -13.31
N TRP A 196 -5.28 2.74 -14.59
CA TRP A 196 -5.21 3.97 -15.37
C TRP A 196 -6.12 5.06 -14.81
N ALA A 197 -7.34 4.71 -14.39
CA ALA A 197 -8.26 5.64 -13.76
C ALA A 197 -7.67 6.23 -12.46
N PHE A 198 -7.11 5.40 -11.57
CA PHE A 198 -6.49 5.90 -10.34
C PHE A 198 -5.17 6.65 -10.57
N SER A 199 -4.41 6.30 -11.61
CA SER A 199 -3.27 7.11 -12.06
C SER A 199 -3.75 8.49 -12.54
N ALA A 200 -4.81 8.55 -13.33
CA ALA A 200 -5.39 9.81 -13.81
C ALA A 200 -5.94 10.67 -12.66
N VAL A 201 -6.64 10.07 -11.70
CA VAL A 201 -7.07 10.74 -10.46
C VAL A 201 -5.86 11.31 -9.70
N ALA A 202 -4.79 10.54 -9.56
CA ALA A 202 -3.57 11.00 -8.90
C ALA A 202 -2.86 12.12 -9.67
N ALA A 203 -2.92 12.11 -11.00
CA ALA A 203 -2.41 13.19 -11.83
C ALA A 203 -3.21 14.48 -11.63
N VAL A 204 -4.56 14.39 -11.60
CA VAL A 204 -5.43 15.53 -11.27
C VAL A 204 -5.13 16.04 -9.86
N ALA A 205 -5.06 15.14 -8.87
CA ALA A 205 -4.74 15.50 -7.49
C ALA A 205 -3.36 16.17 -7.36
N SER A 206 -2.39 15.79 -8.19
CA SER A 206 -1.06 16.41 -8.26
C SER A 206 -1.11 17.84 -8.78
N GLN A 207 -2.06 18.18 -9.65
CA GLN A 207 -2.29 19.56 -10.09
C GLN A 207 -3.08 20.38 -9.07
N LEU A 208 -4.02 19.74 -8.35
CA LEU A 208 -4.84 20.43 -7.35
C LEU A 208 -4.06 20.76 -6.08
N GLY A 209 -3.31 19.81 -5.53
CA GLY A 209 -2.58 20.00 -4.26
C GLY A 209 -1.17 20.51 -4.48
N ARG A 210 -0.70 21.45 -3.66
CA ARG A 210 0.62 22.12 -3.76
C ARG A 210 1.80 21.23 -3.40
N GLN A 211 1.56 20.18 -2.61
CA GLN A 211 2.60 19.29 -2.08
C GLN A 211 2.26 17.83 -2.36
N VAL A 212 3.28 16.99 -2.48
CA VAL A 212 3.13 15.55 -2.75
C VAL A 212 2.28 14.86 -1.67
N GLY A 213 2.40 15.31 -0.41
CA GLY A 213 1.58 14.80 0.69
C GLY A 213 0.09 15.09 0.50
N GLN A 214 -0.26 16.29 0.03
CA GLN A 214 -1.64 16.68 -0.24
C GLN A 214 -2.21 15.91 -1.44
N ALA A 215 -1.45 15.79 -2.52
CA ALA A 215 -1.86 15.03 -3.71
C ALA A 215 -2.11 13.55 -3.38
N ARG A 216 -1.21 12.92 -2.62
CA ARG A 216 -1.39 11.54 -2.14
C ARG A 216 -2.61 11.41 -1.25
N SER A 217 -2.79 12.31 -0.28
CA SER A 217 -3.94 12.26 0.63
C SER A 217 -5.27 12.39 -0.12
N LEU A 218 -5.36 13.33 -1.07
CA LEU A 218 -6.57 13.51 -1.88
C LEU A 218 -6.88 12.26 -2.71
N SER A 219 -5.85 11.68 -3.34
CA SER A 219 -5.99 10.46 -4.13
C SER A 219 -6.43 9.25 -3.29
N MET A 220 -5.89 9.12 -2.07
CA MET A 220 -6.28 8.07 -1.13
C MET A 220 -7.72 8.25 -0.62
N ILE A 221 -8.17 9.48 -0.41
CA ILE A 221 -9.57 9.78 -0.08
C ILE A 221 -10.48 9.35 -1.24
N VAL A 222 -10.11 9.64 -2.50
CA VAL A 222 -10.89 9.21 -3.67
C VAL A 222 -10.94 7.67 -3.75
N LEU A 223 -9.83 6.97 -3.48
CA LEU A 223 -9.82 5.50 -3.40
C LEU A 223 -10.74 4.97 -2.30
N ALA A 224 -10.72 5.58 -1.10
CA ALA A 224 -11.60 5.19 -0.01
C ALA A 224 -13.08 5.44 -0.34
N ILE A 225 -13.41 6.59 -0.95
CA ILE A 225 -14.76 6.89 -1.42
C ILE A 225 -15.18 5.90 -2.51
N ALA A 226 -14.31 5.56 -3.46
CA ALA A 226 -14.56 4.56 -4.48
C ALA A 226 -14.86 3.17 -3.88
N PHE A 227 -14.15 2.79 -2.82
CA PHE A 227 -14.41 1.56 -2.08
C PHE A 227 -15.77 1.59 -1.37
N VAL A 228 -16.08 2.68 -0.66
CA VAL A 228 -17.40 2.85 -0.01
C VAL A 228 -18.53 2.84 -1.03
N MET A 229 -18.38 3.53 -2.16
CA MET A 229 -19.36 3.51 -3.25
C MET A 229 -19.55 2.10 -3.82
N ARG A 230 -18.48 1.31 -3.96
CA ARG A 230 -18.53 -0.09 -4.38
C ARG A 230 -19.32 -0.94 -3.38
N VAL A 231 -19.05 -0.80 -2.08
CA VAL A 231 -19.79 -1.50 -1.01
C VAL A 231 -21.27 -1.11 -1.01
N SER A 232 -21.58 0.19 -1.10
CA SER A 232 -22.96 0.67 -1.17
C SER A 232 -23.67 0.15 -2.43
N ALA A 233 -22.96 0.05 -3.55
CA ALA A 233 -23.53 -0.49 -4.79
C ALA A 233 -24.00 -1.93 -4.62
N ASP A 234 -23.26 -2.74 -3.87
CA ASP A 234 -23.60 -4.13 -3.60
C ASP A 234 -24.83 -4.25 -2.69
N GLN A 235 -24.89 -3.49 -1.60
CA GLN A 235 -26.00 -3.56 -0.63
C GLN A 235 -27.33 -3.05 -1.21
N LEU A 236 -27.29 -2.12 -2.18
CA LEU A 236 -28.50 -1.57 -2.82
C LEU A 236 -28.93 -2.38 -4.06
N SER A 237 -28.21 -3.43 -4.45
CA SER A 237 -28.41 -4.15 -5.72
C SER A 237 -29.59 -5.14 -5.73
N ASP A 238 -30.35 -5.29 -4.63
CA ASP A 238 -31.55 -6.16 -4.58
C ASP A 238 -32.73 -5.64 -5.43
N GLY A 239 -32.60 -4.49 -6.10
CA GLY A 239 -33.49 -4.04 -7.16
C GLY A 239 -32.69 -3.31 -8.24
N SER A 240 -33.05 -3.49 -9.51
CA SER A 240 -32.35 -3.04 -10.74
C SER A 240 -31.98 -1.55 -10.88
N ARG A 241 -32.11 -0.75 -9.83
CA ARG A 241 -31.97 0.72 -9.82
C ARG A 241 -30.55 1.22 -9.48
N SER A 242 -29.59 0.34 -9.16
CA SER A 242 -28.27 0.70 -8.58
C SER A 242 -27.05 0.54 -9.52
N ASP A 243 -27.21 0.08 -10.76
CA ASP A 243 -26.04 -0.15 -11.66
C ASP A 243 -25.24 1.13 -11.96
N TRP A 244 -25.85 2.32 -11.86
CA TRP A 244 -25.18 3.59 -12.05
C TRP A 244 -24.08 3.87 -11.01
N LEU A 245 -24.22 3.36 -9.77
CA LEU A 245 -23.19 3.50 -8.72
C LEU A 245 -21.90 2.76 -9.13
N ARG A 246 -22.05 1.56 -9.71
CA ARG A 246 -20.91 0.73 -10.16
C ARG A 246 -20.13 1.39 -11.30
N TRP A 247 -20.79 2.19 -12.14
CA TRP A 247 -20.11 2.98 -13.18
C TRP A 247 -19.25 4.11 -12.61
N MET A 248 -19.63 4.69 -11.47
CA MET A 248 -18.91 5.81 -10.85
C MET A 248 -17.67 5.39 -10.05
N THR A 249 -17.56 4.12 -9.66
CA THR A 249 -16.40 3.62 -8.92
C THR A 249 -15.50 2.77 -9.82
N PRO A 250 -14.22 3.15 -10.04
CA PRO A 250 -13.28 2.31 -10.80
C PRO A 250 -13.04 0.93 -10.20
N LEU A 251 -13.36 0.73 -8.91
CA LEU A 251 -13.32 -0.59 -8.26
C LEU A 251 -14.55 -1.45 -8.60
N GLY A 252 -15.70 -0.84 -8.88
CA GLY A 252 -16.94 -1.53 -9.27
C GLY A 252 -16.98 -1.92 -10.75
N TRP A 253 -16.04 -1.45 -11.57
CA TRP A 253 -15.95 -1.82 -12.98
C TRP A 253 -15.77 -3.31 -13.21
N ARG A 254 -15.13 -4.01 -12.26
CA ARG A 254 -15.03 -5.48 -12.26
C ARG A 254 -16.41 -6.15 -12.30
N ASP A 255 -17.37 -5.64 -11.55
CA ASP A 255 -18.73 -6.20 -11.45
C ASP A 255 -19.56 -5.91 -12.72
N LEU A 256 -19.15 -4.90 -13.51
CA LEU A 256 -19.72 -4.58 -14.81
C LEU A 256 -19.10 -5.41 -15.94
N VAL A 257 -17.78 -5.61 -15.92
CA VAL A 257 -17.05 -6.41 -16.92
C VAL A 257 -17.35 -7.90 -16.75
N ARG A 258 -17.52 -8.35 -15.50
CA ARG A 258 -17.78 -9.74 -15.11
C ARG A 258 -16.79 -10.75 -15.71
N PRO A 259 -15.48 -10.65 -15.39
CA PRO A 259 -14.48 -11.61 -15.86
C PRO A 259 -14.85 -13.05 -15.48
N TYR A 260 -14.57 -14.00 -16.39
CA TYR A 260 -14.90 -15.43 -16.24
C TYR A 260 -16.40 -15.74 -16.12
N THR A 261 -17.26 -14.77 -16.47
CA THR A 261 -18.72 -14.94 -16.48
C THR A 261 -19.30 -14.47 -17.81
N ASP A 262 -19.32 -13.16 -18.05
CA ASP A 262 -19.86 -12.57 -19.29
C ASP A 262 -18.75 -11.94 -20.16
N ASP A 263 -17.55 -11.68 -19.61
CA ASP A 263 -16.39 -11.11 -20.29
C ASP A 263 -16.72 -9.88 -21.16
N ARG A 264 -17.36 -8.85 -20.57
CA ARG A 264 -17.89 -7.71 -21.31
C ARG A 264 -16.79 -6.71 -21.70
N PHE A 265 -16.05 -7.01 -22.78
CA PHE A 265 -14.99 -6.13 -23.31
C PHE A 265 -15.48 -4.74 -23.74
N THR A 266 -16.76 -4.61 -24.10
CA THR A 266 -17.37 -3.30 -24.41
C THR A 266 -17.33 -2.35 -23.22
N VAL A 267 -17.53 -2.87 -22.01
CA VAL A 267 -17.42 -2.08 -20.76
C VAL A 267 -15.99 -1.61 -20.53
N LEU A 268 -14.99 -2.43 -20.85
CA LEU A 268 -13.57 -2.04 -20.75
C LEU A 268 -13.24 -0.86 -21.67
N ALA A 269 -13.78 -0.83 -22.88
CA ALA A 269 -13.60 0.30 -23.78
C ALA A 269 -14.17 1.60 -23.17
N VAL A 270 -15.37 1.55 -22.58
CA VAL A 270 -15.97 2.70 -21.89
C VAL A 270 -15.11 3.14 -20.69
N CYS A 271 -14.67 2.20 -19.85
CA CYS A 271 -13.79 2.48 -18.70
C CYS A 271 -12.45 3.12 -19.13
N CYS A 272 -11.88 2.65 -20.25
CA CYS A 272 -10.70 3.22 -20.85
C CYS A 272 -10.92 4.68 -21.29
N THR A 273 -12.05 4.98 -21.94
CA THR A 273 -12.37 6.38 -22.32
C THR A 273 -12.48 7.31 -21.11
N VAL A 274 -13.04 6.83 -19.99
CA VAL A 274 -13.13 7.59 -18.73
C VAL A 274 -11.73 7.88 -18.17
N ALA A 275 -10.84 6.88 -18.14
CA ALA A 275 -9.47 7.06 -17.68
C ALA A 275 -8.68 8.06 -18.55
N ILE A 276 -8.84 7.99 -19.88
CA ILE A 276 -8.23 8.95 -20.82
C ILE A 276 -8.80 10.36 -20.60
N ALA A 277 -10.11 10.51 -20.45
CA ALA A 277 -10.74 11.81 -20.20
C ALA A 277 -10.23 12.45 -18.89
N LEU A 278 -10.08 11.66 -17.82
CA LEU A 278 -9.48 12.13 -16.57
C LEU A 278 -8.01 12.53 -16.75
N ALA A 279 -7.23 11.76 -17.51
CA ALA A 279 -5.84 12.09 -17.77
C ALA A 279 -5.70 13.39 -18.58
N LEU A 280 -6.55 13.59 -19.59
CA LEU A 280 -6.64 14.84 -20.35
C LEU A 280 -7.02 16.03 -19.44
N SER A 281 -7.91 15.83 -18.47
CA SER A 281 -8.24 16.89 -17.51
C SER A 281 -7.01 17.33 -16.69
N ALA A 282 -6.13 16.39 -16.32
CA ALA A 282 -4.87 16.71 -15.65
C ALA A 282 -3.90 17.50 -16.54
N VAL A 283 -3.87 17.22 -17.85
CA VAL A 283 -3.09 17.99 -18.85
C VAL A 283 -3.60 19.42 -18.96
N VAL A 284 -4.93 19.60 -19.06
CA VAL A 284 -5.55 20.93 -19.14
C VAL A 284 -5.28 21.73 -17.87
N LEU A 285 -5.40 21.11 -16.68
CA LEU A 285 -5.07 21.75 -15.41
C LEU A 285 -3.59 22.15 -15.37
N ALA A 286 -2.67 21.23 -15.71
CA ALA A 286 -1.23 21.51 -15.69
C ALA A 286 -0.82 22.62 -16.67
N ALA A 287 -1.48 22.74 -17.82
CA ALA A 287 -1.19 23.79 -18.80
C ALA A 287 -1.56 25.20 -18.32
N ARG A 288 -2.53 25.30 -17.40
CA ARG A 288 -3.01 26.56 -16.82
C ARG A 288 -2.42 26.86 -15.44
N ARG A 289 -1.67 25.93 -14.86
CA ARG A 289 -1.12 26.01 -13.50
C ARG A 289 0.27 26.63 -13.54
N GLU A 290 0.52 27.56 -12.63
CA GLU A 290 1.88 28.07 -12.42
C GLU A 290 2.77 27.01 -11.75
N TYR A 291 4.08 27.13 -11.98
CA TYR A 291 5.09 26.23 -11.40
C TYR A 291 5.07 26.33 -9.87
N LEU A 292 5.18 25.20 -9.17
CA LEU A 292 5.05 25.08 -7.70
C LEU A 292 3.70 25.52 -7.11
N ASP A 293 2.78 26.04 -7.92
CA ASP A 293 1.45 26.45 -7.49
C ASP A 293 0.48 25.25 -7.40
N GLY A 294 -0.73 25.48 -6.91
CA GLY A 294 -1.81 24.50 -6.87
C GLY A 294 -3.17 25.17 -6.71
N TYR A 295 -4.22 24.56 -7.26
CA TYR A 295 -5.57 25.13 -7.24
C TYR A 295 -6.24 25.10 -5.86
N LEU A 296 -5.82 24.19 -4.98
CA LEU A 296 -6.33 24.12 -3.62
C LEU A 296 -5.57 25.09 -2.71
N PRO A 297 -6.27 25.72 -1.73
CA PRO A 297 -5.64 26.63 -0.79
C PRO A 297 -4.43 26.00 -0.09
N ASP A 298 -3.37 26.79 0.05
CA ASP A 298 -2.21 26.38 0.81
C ASP A 298 -2.57 26.25 2.29
N ARG A 299 -2.53 25.01 2.79
CA ARG A 299 -2.73 24.68 4.21
C ARG A 299 -1.43 24.30 4.90
N SER A 300 -0.29 24.45 4.23
CA SER A 300 1.03 24.13 4.77
C SER A 300 1.53 25.19 5.75
N SER A 301 1.11 26.45 5.57
CA SER A 301 1.35 27.54 6.51
C SER A 301 0.06 27.91 7.25
N SER A 302 0.19 28.30 8.51
CA SER A 302 -0.92 28.81 9.30
C SER A 302 -0.48 30.07 10.03
N GLN A 303 -1.22 31.16 9.84
CA GLN A 303 -1.03 32.40 10.62
C GLN A 303 -1.56 32.27 12.06
N ARG A 304 -2.17 31.12 12.40
CA ARG A 304 -2.64 30.88 13.75
C ARG A 304 -1.42 30.84 14.68
N ARG A 305 -1.44 31.66 15.74
CA ARG A 305 -0.42 31.59 16.78
C ARG A 305 -0.60 30.31 17.59
N TRP A 306 0.31 29.35 17.42
CA TRP A 306 0.30 28.14 18.21
C TRP A 306 1.07 28.40 19.50
N ARG A 307 0.42 28.19 20.65
CA ARG A 307 1.10 28.15 21.95
C ARG A 307 1.82 26.80 22.07
N ILE A 308 3.01 26.69 21.47
CA ILE A 308 3.85 25.48 21.52
C ILE A 308 4.62 25.50 22.84
N ARG A 309 4.38 24.52 23.70
CA ARG A 309 5.06 24.43 25.02
C ARG A 309 6.43 23.76 24.97
N GLY A 310 6.77 23.10 23.86
CA GLY A 310 8.07 22.46 23.65
C GLY A 310 8.09 21.58 22.40
N HIS A 311 9.24 20.95 22.15
CA HIS A 311 9.49 20.12 20.96
C HIS A 311 8.50 18.95 20.81
N MET A 312 8.21 18.21 21.90
CA MET A 312 7.24 17.11 21.89
C MET A 312 5.81 17.58 21.58
N ASP A 313 5.41 18.76 22.07
CA ASP A 313 4.09 19.33 21.79
C ASP A 313 3.95 19.69 20.31
N LEU A 314 5.01 20.25 19.71
CA LEU A 314 5.06 20.49 18.27
C LEU A 314 4.96 19.20 17.47
N LEU A 315 5.79 18.20 17.78
CA LEU A 315 5.78 16.90 17.11
C LEU A 315 4.42 16.20 17.21
N ALA A 316 3.79 16.24 18.38
CA ALA A 316 2.46 15.68 18.58
C ALA A 316 1.41 16.38 17.72
N ARG A 317 1.47 17.70 17.55
CA ARG A 317 0.49 18.40 16.71
C ARG A 317 0.71 18.15 15.23
N LEU A 318 1.97 18.06 14.80
CA LEU A 318 2.32 17.70 13.42
C LEU A 318 1.98 16.25 13.09
N SER A 319 1.92 15.37 14.09
CA SER A 319 1.62 13.95 13.92
C SER A 319 0.14 13.61 13.92
N ARG A 320 -0.70 14.40 14.59
CA ARG A 320 -2.13 14.11 14.81
C ARG A 320 -2.87 13.62 13.57
N ARG A 321 -2.68 14.26 12.41
CA ARG A 321 -3.36 13.86 11.17
C ARG A 321 -2.89 12.49 10.65
N GLY A 322 -1.60 12.21 10.77
CA GLY A 322 -1.03 10.91 10.41
C GLY A 322 -1.52 9.80 11.34
N VAL A 323 -1.48 10.05 12.65
CA VAL A 323 -1.98 9.11 13.67
C VAL A 323 -3.47 8.85 13.48
N LEU A 324 -4.28 9.89 13.21
CA LEU A 324 -5.71 9.73 12.93
C LEU A 324 -5.95 8.89 11.67
N GLY A 325 -5.18 9.12 10.60
CA GLY A 325 -5.29 8.34 9.36
C GLY A 325 -4.96 6.87 9.59
N TRP A 326 -3.90 6.56 10.33
CA TRP A 326 -3.56 5.18 10.69
C TRP A 326 -4.56 4.57 11.66
N ALA A 327 -5.07 5.32 12.64
CA ALA A 327 -6.10 4.85 13.55
C ALA A 327 -7.37 4.48 12.81
N LEU A 328 -7.81 5.30 11.84
CA LEU A 328 -8.96 4.98 10.99
C LEU A 328 -8.71 3.73 10.14
N ALA A 329 -7.51 3.58 9.56
CA ALA A 329 -7.16 2.38 8.78
C ALA A 329 -7.14 1.12 9.66
N SER A 330 -6.53 1.19 10.84
CA SER A 330 -6.49 0.11 11.85
C SER A 330 -7.88 -0.25 12.35
N THR A 331 -8.71 0.73 12.69
CA THR A 331 -10.11 0.52 13.10
C THR A 331 -10.90 -0.16 11.97
N GLY A 332 -10.79 0.32 10.74
CA GLY A 332 -11.48 -0.28 9.59
C GLY A 332 -11.07 -1.74 9.37
N LEU A 333 -9.77 -2.03 9.46
CA LEU A 333 -9.24 -3.39 9.29
C LEU A 333 -9.68 -4.32 10.44
N ALA A 334 -9.56 -3.87 11.69
CA ALA A 334 -9.97 -4.62 12.86
C ALA A 334 -11.47 -4.91 12.85
N ALA A 335 -12.30 -3.93 12.47
CA ALA A 335 -13.74 -4.10 12.38
C ALA A 335 -14.13 -5.08 11.26
N LEU A 336 -13.46 -4.98 10.11
CA LEU A 336 -13.67 -5.91 8.99
C LEU A 336 -13.36 -7.35 9.41
N TYR A 337 -12.19 -7.59 10.00
CA TYR A 337 -11.80 -8.94 10.42
C TYR A 337 -12.65 -9.47 11.57
N GLY A 338 -12.97 -8.63 12.55
CA GLY A 338 -13.88 -9.01 13.61
C GLY A 338 -15.29 -9.37 13.11
N SER A 339 -15.78 -8.73 12.04
CA SER A 339 -17.07 -9.12 11.42
C SER A 339 -17.06 -10.51 10.77
N VAL A 340 -15.89 -11.02 10.38
CA VAL A 340 -15.72 -12.36 9.80
C VAL A 340 -15.66 -13.44 10.89
N SER A 341 -15.40 -13.07 12.14
CA SER A 341 -15.17 -14.02 13.24
C SER A 341 -16.34 -14.98 13.53
N GLY A 342 -17.60 -14.57 13.27
CA GLY A 342 -18.76 -15.44 13.45
C GLY A 342 -18.84 -16.59 12.43
N SER A 343 -18.28 -16.42 11.23
CA SER A 343 -18.29 -17.45 10.17
C SER A 343 -17.27 -18.58 10.36
N VAL A 344 -16.47 -18.50 11.41
CA VAL A 344 -15.30 -19.35 11.66
C VAL A 344 -15.67 -20.73 12.18
N ASN A 345 -16.67 -20.81 13.05
CA ASN A 345 -17.13 -22.09 13.59
C ASN A 345 -17.62 -23.01 12.46
N ASP A 346 -18.19 -22.43 11.40
CA ASP A 346 -18.64 -23.16 10.22
C ASP A 346 -17.47 -23.48 9.26
N LEU A 347 -16.52 -22.55 9.07
CA LEU A 347 -15.34 -22.73 8.21
C LEU A 347 -14.33 -23.75 8.76
N LEU A 348 -14.25 -23.90 10.08
CA LEU A 348 -13.33 -24.80 10.79
C LEU A 348 -14.03 -26.06 11.35
N ALA A 349 -15.21 -26.40 10.83
CA ALA A 349 -15.85 -27.67 11.15
C ALA A 349 -14.90 -28.85 10.88
N PRO A 350 -14.96 -29.95 11.66
CA PRO A 350 -13.98 -31.05 11.64
C PRO A 350 -13.71 -31.68 10.26
N ASP A 351 -14.63 -31.53 9.31
CA ASP A 351 -14.57 -32.10 7.96
C ASP A 351 -14.24 -31.07 6.86
N SER A 352 -13.95 -29.82 7.22
CA SER A 352 -13.64 -28.75 6.26
C SER A 352 -12.18 -28.82 5.78
N PRO A 353 -11.92 -28.77 4.46
CA PRO A 353 -10.55 -28.67 3.92
C PRO A 353 -9.76 -27.49 4.50
N THR A 354 -10.45 -26.38 4.81
CA THR A 354 -9.87 -25.17 5.39
C THR A 354 -9.25 -25.43 6.77
N ALA A 355 -9.89 -26.29 7.59
CA ALA A 355 -9.43 -26.58 8.93
C ALA A 355 -8.02 -27.22 8.94
N SER A 356 -7.74 -28.08 7.95
CA SER A 356 -6.43 -28.76 7.83
C SER A 356 -5.28 -27.80 7.49
N TYR A 357 -5.54 -26.71 6.76
CA TYR A 357 -4.54 -25.69 6.43
C TYR A 357 -4.35 -24.68 7.56
N VAL A 358 -5.45 -24.26 8.22
CA VAL A 358 -5.38 -23.36 9.38
C VAL A 358 -4.62 -24.03 10.53
N GLY A 359 -4.83 -25.34 10.74
CA GLY A 359 -4.06 -26.15 11.69
C GLY A 359 -2.56 -26.28 11.39
N LYS A 360 -2.12 -25.99 10.17
CA LYS A 360 -0.69 -25.91 9.81
C LYS A 360 -0.09 -24.52 10.05
N MET A 361 -0.92 -23.46 10.04
CA MET A 361 -0.48 -22.08 10.22
C MET A 361 -0.40 -21.67 11.69
N ALA A 362 -1.30 -22.18 12.53
CA ALA A 362 -1.31 -21.89 13.96
C ALA A 362 -1.60 -23.17 14.77
N SER A 363 -1.02 -23.27 15.97
CA SER A 363 -1.27 -24.34 16.93
C SER A 363 -2.39 -23.94 17.90
N GLY A 364 -3.15 -24.91 18.41
CA GLY A 364 -4.18 -24.68 19.43
C GLY A 364 -5.59 -24.96 18.93
N SER A 365 -6.60 -24.47 19.65
CA SER A 365 -8.01 -24.64 19.25
C SER A 365 -8.32 -23.88 17.95
N ALA A 366 -9.34 -24.30 17.19
CA ALA A 366 -9.76 -23.64 15.94
C ALA A 366 -10.00 -22.13 16.12
N VAL A 367 -10.60 -21.74 17.24
CA VAL A 367 -10.83 -20.34 17.62
C VAL A 367 -9.51 -19.61 17.90
N GLU A 368 -8.60 -20.23 18.65
CA GLU A 368 -7.28 -19.65 18.96
C GLU A 368 -6.44 -19.41 17.69
N GLN A 369 -6.42 -20.37 16.78
CA GLN A 369 -5.70 -20.27 15.50
C GLN A 369 -6.22 -19.12 14.65
N PHE A 370 -7.56 -19.01 14.54
CA PHE A 370 -8.19 -17.94 13.79
C PHE A 370 -7.93 -16.56 14.42
N MET A 371 -8.09 -16.45 15.75
CA MET A 371 -7.87 -15.18 16.45
C MET A 371 -6.41 -14.75 16.40
N SER A 372 -5.47 -15.68 16.50
CA SER A 372 -4.04 -15.42 16.30
C SER A 372 -3.78 -14.84 14.91
N LEU A 373 -4.31 -15.46 13.86
CA LEU A 373 -4.15 -14.98 12.48
C LEU A 373 -4.75 -13.58 12.27
N LEU A 374 -5.96 -13.33 12.77
CA LEU A 374 -6.60 -12.01 12.70
C LEU A 374 -5.78 -10.93 13.40
N THR A 375 -5.27 -11.25 14.59
CA THR A 375 -4.43 -10.33 15.35
C THR A 375 -3.13 -10.06 14.61
N VAL A 376 -2.46 -11.06 14.03
CA VAL A 376 -1.22 -10.86 13.27
C VAL A 376 -1.42 -9.90 12.09
N VAL A 377 -2.50 -10.05 11.31
CA VAL A 377 -2.79 -9.14 10.19
C VAL A 377 -3.00 -7.71 10.70
N THR A 378 -3.73 -7.56 11.81
CA THR A 378 -4.05 -6.26 12.39
C THR A 378 -2.79 -5.58 12.95
N VAL A 379 -1.93 -6.33 13.66
CA VAL A 379 -0.70 -5.83 14.25
C VAL A 379 0.39 -5.57 13.20
N LEU A 380 0.37 -6.29 12.08
CA LEU A 380 1.22 -5.98 10.92
C LEU A 380 0.98 -4.55 10.41
N LEU A 381 -0.28 -4.08 10.36
CA LEU A 381 -0.60 -2.70 9.97
C LEU A 381 -0.01 -1.69 10.97
N VAL A 382 -0.04 -2.01 12.26
CA VAL A 382 0.57 -1.18 13.32
C VAL A 382 2.09 -1.16 13.20
N ALA A 383 2.72 -2.28 12.89
CA ALA A 383 4.16 -2.36 12.64
C ALA A 383 4.58 -1.47 11.47
N VAL A 384 3.83 -1.50 10.37
CA VAL A 384 4.04 -0.62 9.20
C VAL A 384 3.96 0.86 9.62
N ALA A 385 2.95 1.24 10.41
CA ALA A 385 2.80 2.62 10.90
C ALA A 385 3.98 3.04 11.79
N ALA A 386 4.40 2.18 12.72
CA ALA A 386 5.48 2.44 13.68
C ALA A 386 6.85 2.54 13.00
N VAL A 387 7.19 1.61 12.10
CA VAL A 387 8.44 1.64 11.33
C VAL A 387 8.46 2.85 10.39
N ARG A 388 7.35 3.14 9.70
CA ARG A 388 7.23 4.35 8.88
C ARG A 388 7.43 5.61 9.71
N ARG A 389 6.90 5.64 10.94
CA ARG A 389 7.05 6.77 11.85
C ARG A 389 8.51 7.01 12.22
N MET A 390 9.25 5.95 12.56
CA MET A 390 10.69 6.05 12.85
C MET A 390 11.49 6.48 11.61
N ASN A 391 11.17 5.89 10.45
CA ASN A 391 11.81 6.19 9.18
C ASN A 391 11.56 7.62 8.68
N ARG A 392 10.58 8.33 9.25
CA ARG A 392 10.33 9.76 8.95
C ARG A 392 11.55 10.62 9.27
N LEU A 393 12.34 10.27 10.28
CA LEU A 393 13.54 11.02 10.66
C LEU A 393 14.53 11.12 9.49
N ALA A 394 14.81 10.01 8.80
CA ALA A 394 15.66 10.02 7.60
C ALA A 394 15.11 10.95 6.50
N GLY A 395 13.78 11.04 6.36
CA GLY A 395 13.15 11.98 5.43
C GLY A 395 13.27 13.44 5.85
N LEU A 396 13.23 13.73 7.15
CA LEU A 396 13.43 15.09 7.68
C LEU A 396 14.89 15.54 7.51
N GLU A 397 15.84 14.62 7.68
CA GLU A 397 17.25 14.88 7.39
C GLU A 397 17.47 15.19 5.91
N HIS A 398 16.91 14.39 5.00
CA HIS A 398 17.02 14.65 3.57
C HIS A 398 16.37 15.97 3.13
N ALA A 399 15.41 16.48 3.91
CA ALA A 399 14.76 17.76 3.66
C ALA A 399 15.48 18.95 4.31
N GLY A 400 16.60 18.75 5.02
CA GLY A 400 17.31 19.79 5.77
C GLY A 400 16.57 20.31 7.01
N LEU A 401 15.41 19.72 7.35
CA LEU A 401 14.59 20.20 8.47
C LEU A 401 15.23 19.90 9.83
N VAL A 402 16.05 18.84 9.90
CA VAL A 402 16.78 18.49 11.12
C VAL A 402 17.85 19.54 11.45
N GLU A 403 18.52 20.12 10.45
CA GLU A 403 19.50 21.21 10.69
C GLU A 403 18.81 22.44 11.28
N VAL A 404 17.64 22.80 10.76
CA VAL A 404 16.83 23.92 11.29
C VAL A 404 16.44 23.67 12.74
N GLU A 405 16.03 22.45 13.08
CA GLU A 405 15.71 22.09 14.47
C GLU A 405 16.94 22.14 15.39
N LEU A 406 18.10 21.66 14.93
CA LEU A 406 19.34 21.70 15.70
C LEU A 406 19.86 23.13 15.89
N ALA A 407 19.68 24.02 14.90
CA ALA A 407 20.04 25.42 15.00
C ALA A 407 19.26 26.17 16.11
N THR A 408 18.08 25.66 16.50
CA THR A 408 17.32 26.19 17.65
C THR A 408 17.85 25.73 19.03
N GLY A 409 18.93 24.95 19.06
CA GLY A 409 19.58 24.49 20.30
C GLY A 409 19.04 23.16 20.86
N VAL A 410 18.25 22.41 20.10
CA VAL A 410 17.81 21.06 20.50
C VAL A 410 18.98 20.09 20.38
N SER A 411 19.27 19.30 21.42
CA SER A 411 20.34 18.30 21.34
C SER A 411 19.96 17.15 20.39
N ARG A 412 20.97 16.58 19.72
CA ARG A 412 20.80 15.43 18.81
C ARG A 412 20.13 14.24 19.51
N SER A 413 20.49 13.98 20.78
CA SER A 413 19.91 12.90 21.58
C SER A 413 18.42 13.12 21.86
N ARG A 414 18.03 14.36 22.22
CA ARG A 414 16.63 14.71 22.47
C ARG A 414 15.78 14.59 21.21
N LEU A 415 16.32 15.03 20.08
CA LEU A 415 15.66 14.90 18.78
C LEU A 415 15.45 13.42 18.43
N PHE A 416 16.50 12.59 18.50
CA PHE A 416 16.37 11.16 18.20
C PHE A 416 15.38 10.45 19.13
N LEU A 417 15.50 10.65 20.45
CA LEU A 417 14.65 9.99 21.44
C LEU A 417 13.19 10.45 21.33
N SER A 418 12.94 11.70 20.92
CA SER A 418 11.60 12.20 20.66
C SER A 418 10.90 11.47 19.51
N GLN A 419 11.65 11.10 18.46
CA GLN A 419 11.11 10.35 17.32
C GLN A 419 10.84 8.90 17.71
N VAL A 420 11.75 8.27 18.44
CA VAL A 420 11.56 6.91 19.00
C VAL A 420 10.31 6.89 19.90
N LEU A 421 10.22 7.82 20.86
CA LEU A 421 9.06 7.91 21.76
C LEU A 421 7.76 8.18 20.99
N SER A 422 7.81 9.03 19.96
CA SER A 422 6.64 9.26 19.11
C SER A 422 6.21 8.02 18.35
N ALA A 423 7.13 7.19 17.87
CA ALA A 423 6.82 5.93 17.18
C ALA A 423 6.23 4.89 18.14
N LEU A 424 6.77 4.78 19.35
CA LEU A 424 6.25 3.88 20.39
C LEU A 424 4.85 4.31 20.87
N LEU A 425 4.63 5.60 21.10
CA LEU A 425 3.31 6.11 21.47
C LEU A 425 2.28 5.88 20.34
N GLU A 426 2.68 6.09 19.08
CA GLU A 426 1.82 5.79 17.93
C GLU A 426 1.48 4.29 17.88
N SER A 427 2.45 3.39 18.08
CA SER A 427 2.16 1.95 18.13
C SER A 427 1.25 1.56 19.30
N ILE A 428 1.44 2.13 20.49
CA ILE A 428 0.58 1.85 21.65
C ILE A 428 -0.87 2.27 21.36
N VAL A 429 -1.07 3.49 20.86
CA VAL A 429 -2.40 3.99 20.53
C VAL A 429 -3.06 3.10 19.47
N LEU A 430 -2.34 2.74 18.41
CA LEU A 430 -2.89 1.91 17.35
C LEU A 430 -3.18 0.48 17.80
N LEU A 431 -2.34 -0.13 18.63
CA LEU A 431 -2.60 -1.44 19.23
C LEU A 431 -3.85 -1.43 20.10
N LEU A 432 -3.98 -0.43 20.99
CA LEU A 432 -5.14 -0.31 21.87
C LEU A 432 -6.43 -0.10 21.07
N VAL A 433 -6.43 0.82 20.09
CA VAL A 433 -7.59 1.05 19.22
C VAL A 433 -7.96 -0.23 18.46
N SER A 434 -6.97 -0.91 17.87
CA SER A 434 -7.20 -2.16 17.14
C SER A 434 -7.75 -3.26 18.04
N ALA A 435 -7.16 -3.44 19.23
CA ALA A 435 -7.55 -4.44 20.21
C ALA A 435 -8.99 -4.20 20.69
N THR A 436 -9.34 -2.96 21.02
CA THR A 436 -10.70 -2.60 21.47
C THR A 436 -11.72 -2.82 20.37
N VAL A 437 -11.42 -2.40 19.13
CA VAL A 437 -12.34 -2.58 18.00
C VAL A 437 -12.53 -4.06 17.68
N LEU A 438 -11.44 -4.82 17.60
CA LEU A 438 -11.49 -6.25 17.33
C LEU A 438 -12.28 -6.98 18.41
N ALA A 439 -12.04 -6.68 19.69
CA ALA A 439 -12.78 -7.23 20.82
C ALA A 439 -14.27 -6.87 20.79
N ALA A 440 -14.61 -5.61 20.51
CA ALA A 440 -16.00 -5.17 20.42
C ALA A 440 -16.75 -5.88 19.28
N THR A 441 -16.12 -6.02 18.12
CA THR A 441 -16.73 -6.76 16.99
C THR A 441 -16.81 -8.26 17.24
N THR A 442 -15.80 -8.86 17.88
CA THR A 442 -15.82 -10.28 18.24
C THR A 442 -16.95 -10.58 19.23
N ALA A 443 -17.16 -9.71 20.21
CA ALA A 443 -18.24 -9.83 21.19
C ALA A 443 -19.64 -9.84 20.56
N THR A 444 -19.80 -9.23 19.38
CA THR A 444 -21.09 -9.22 18.65
C THR A 444 -21.30 -10.45 17.77
N GLN A 445 -20.25 -11.23 17.51
CA GLN A 445 -20.25 -12.33 16.54
C GLN A 445 -20.06 -13.71 17.17
N LEU A 446 -19.35 -13.79 18.31
CA LEU A 446 -19.07 -15.02 19.03
C LEU A 446 -19.59 -14.92 20.46
N THR A 447 -20.26 -15.99 20.91
CA THR A 447 -20.73 -16.17 22.29
C THR A 447 -19.77 -16.98 23.16
N ASP A 448 -18.56 -17.29 22.66
CA ASP A 448 -17.54 -18.03 23.42
C ASP A 448 -16.92 -17.12 24.51
N ASP A 449 -16.92 -17.60 25.76
CA ASP A 449 -16.58 -16.86 26.97
C ASP A 449 -15.18 -16.21 26.94
N HIS A 450 -14.25 -16.73 26.11
CA HIS A 450 -12.86 -16.27 26.09
C HIS A 450 -12.41 -15.58 24.79
N ALA A 451 -13.23 -15.60 23.73
CA ALA A 451 -12.84 -15.05 22.42
C ALA A 451 -12.54 -13.54 22.48
N VAL A 452 -13.35 -12.79 23.22
CA VAL A 452 -13.20 -11.34 23.41
C VAL A 452 -11.91 -11.03 24.17
N ALA A 453 -11.67 -11.72 25.29
CA ALA A 453 -10.49 -11.54 26.10
C ALA A 453 -9.20 -11.91 25.32
N ARG A 454 -9.20 -13.03 24.60
CA ARG A 454 -8.10 -13.44 23.72
C ARG A 454 -7.83 -12.40 22.65
N SER A 455 -8.85 -11.89 21.96
CA SER A 455 -8.67 -10.87 20.92
C SER A 455 -7.94 -9.61 21.42
N PHE A 456 -8.28 -9.17 22.64
CA PHE A 456 -7.70 -7.98 23.24
C PHE A 456 -6.27 -8.26 23.71
N VAL A 457 -6.09 -9.32 24.50
CA VAL A 457 -4.79 -9.67 25.09
C VAL A 457 -3.78 -10.06 24.01
N PHE A 458 -4.19 -10.81 22.98
CA PHE A 458 -3.30 -11.19 21.87
C PHE A 458 -2.77 -9.95 21.14
N THR A 459 -3.63 -8.95 20.95
CA THR A 459 -3.27 -7.71 20.24
C THR A 459 -2.35 -6.84 21.09
N VAL A 460 -2.69 -6.61 22.36
CA VAL A 460 -1.90 -5.73 23.24
C VAL A 460 -0.57 -6.37 23.64
N SER A 461 -0.52 -7.69 23.81
CA SER A 461 0.70 -8.42 24.19
C SER A 461 1.78 -8.44 23.10
N GLN A 462 1.45 -8.03 21.87
CA GLN A 462 2.44 -7.82 20.79
C GLN A 462 3.18 -6.47 20.86
N LEU A 463 2.93 -5.66 21.89
CA LEU A 463 3.66 -4.41 22.13
C LEU A 463 5.20 -4.58 22.14
N PRO A 464 5.79 -5.61 22.80
CA PRO A 464 7.22 -5.89 22.71
C PRO A 464 7.73 -6.08 21.29
N GLY A 465 6.93 -6.68 20.42
CA GLY A 465 7.21 -6.80 18.99
C GLY A 465 7.32 -5.44 18.31
N MET A 466 6.47 -4.48 18.68
CA MET A 466 6.58 -3.08 18.20
C MET A 466 7.82 -2.40 18.73
N VAL A 467 8.21 -2.65 20.00
CA VAL A 467 9.47 -2.14 20.57
C VAL A 467 10.68 -2.67 19.79
N ALA A 468 10.68 -3.96 19.44
CA ALA A 468 11.70 -4.57 18.58
C ALA A 468 11.74 -3.92 17.19
N ALA A 469 10.59 -3.81 16.51
CA ALA A 469 10.51 -3.23 15.17
C ALA A 469 10.98 -1.76 15.13
N VAL A 470 10.52 -0.94 16.10
CA VAL A 470 10.96 0.46 16.24
C VAL A 470 12.44 0.54 16.60
N GLY A 471 12.93 -0.32 17.49
CA GLY A 471 14.34 -0.35 17.88
C GLY A 471 15.28 -0.72 16.74
N ILE A 472 14.93 -1.71 15.91
CA ILE A 472 15.69 -2.07 14.72
C ILE A 472 15.67 -0.94 13.69
N ALA A 473 14.50 -0.33 13.43
CA ALA A 473 14.40 0.82 12.55
C ALA A 473 15.23 2.01 13.08
N ALA A 474 15.22 2.25 14.39
CA ALA A 474 15.99 3.30 15.05
C ALA A 474 17.50 3.06 14.93
N ALA A 475 17.96 1.81 15.09
CA ALA A 475 19.35 1.45 14.86
C ALA A 475 19.78 1.77 13.42
N LEU A 476 19.01 1.33 12.43
CA LEU A 476 19.31 1.54 11.01
C LEU A 476 19.31 3.02 10.63
N VAL A 477 18.29 3.78 11.05
CA VAL A 477 18.19 5.22 10.82
C VAL A 477 19.31 5.98 11.51
N GLY A 478 19.65 5.59 12.75
CA GLY A 478 20.76 6.19 13.51
C GLY A 478 22.12 5.93 12.87
N MET A 479 22.35 4.73 12.34
CA MET A 479 23.58 4.38 11.63
C MET A 479 23.72 5.12 10.30
N ALA A 480 22.73 5.03 9.41
CA ALA A 480 22.75 5.78 8.15
C ALA A 480 21.34 5.89 7.53
N PRO A 481 20.93 7.05 6.99
CA PRO A 481 19.63 7.21 6.32
C PRO A 481 19.46 6.28 5.10
N LYS A 482 20.58 5.86 4.48
CA LYS A 482 20.58 4.92 3.37
C LYS A 482 20.12 3.50 3.76
N LEU A 483 20.27 3.12 5.03
CA LEU A 483 19.89 1.80 5.55
C LEU A 483 18.42 1.71 5.93
N THR A 484 17.68 2.82 5.93
CA THR A 484 16.25 2.87 6.27
C THR A 484 15.42 1.85 5.49
N GLY A 485 15.78 1.56 4.23
CA GLY A 485 15.13 0.53 3.41
C GLY A 485 15.18 -0.88 4.03
N MET A 486 16.23 -1.22 4.77
CA MET A 486 16.41 -2.55 5.39
C MET A 486 15.43 -2.80 6.54
N SER A 487 14.88 -1.75 7.15
CA SER A 487 13.84 -1.91 8.21
C SER A 487 12.58 -2.61 7.67
N TRP A 488 12.29 -2.47 6.38
CA TRP A 488 11.17 -3.16 5.74
C TRP A 488 11.40 -4.66 5.55
N ALA A 489 12.66 -5.11 5.53
CA ALA A 489 12.96 -6.54 5.47
C ALA A 489 12.48 -7.27 6.72
N VAL A 490 12.54 -6.62 7.90
CA VAL A 490 12.02 -7.17 9.16
C VAL A 490 10.51 -7.33 9.10
N VAL A 491 9.79 -6.29 8.66
CA VAL A 491 8.33 -6.33 8.51
C VAL A 491 7.92 -7.39 7.47
N ALA A 492 8.61 -7.45 6.34
CA ALA A 492 8.36 -8.41 5.27
C ALA A 492 8.64 -9.86 5.72
N TRP A 493 9.75 -10.08 6.43
CA TRP A 493 10.07 -11.39 7.01
C TRP A 493 9.02 -11.83 8.02
N SER A 494 8.61 -10.95 8.93
CA SER A 494 7.56 -11.25 9.90
C SER A 494 6.24 -11.61 9.26
N ALA A 495 5.80 -10.85 8.24
CA ALA A 495 4.61 -11.20 7.49
C ALA A 495 4.79 -12.58 6.80
N PHE A 496 5.91 -12.79 6.11
CA PHE A 496 6.19 -14.05 5.42
C PHE A 496 6.18 -15.24 6.38
N ALA A 497 6.91 -15.16 7.49
CA ALA A 497 7.04 -16.22 8.46
C ALA A 497 5.70 -16.59 9.11
N GLN A 498 4.84 -15.60 9.39
CA GLN A 498 3.55 -15.84 10.03
C GLN A 498 2.48 -16.38 9.05
N PHE A 499 2.46 -15.91 7.80
CA PHE A 499 1.47 -16.40 6.82
C PHE A 499 1.89 -17.69 6.12
N PHE A 500 3.18 -17.81 5.77
CA PHE A 500 3.68 -18.89 4.92
C PHE A 500 4.58 -19.86 5.66
N GLY A 501 5.04 -19.55 6.89
CA GLY A 501 5.98 -20.40 7.58
C GLY A 501 5.45 -21.79 7.92
N GLY A 502 4.15 -21.91 8.20
CA GLY A 502 3.48 -23.20 8.35
C GLY A 502 3.40 -23.98 7.03
N LEU A 503 3.12 -23.29 5.93
CA LEU A 503 2.98 -23.88 4.59
C LEU A 503 4.29 -24.39 4.01
N VAL A 504 5.40 -23.69 4.29
CA VAL A 504 6.75 -24.05 3.82
C VAL A 504 7.48 -24.94 4.84
N GLU A 505 6.78 -25.36 5.91
CA GLU A 505 7.36 -26.17 6.99
C GLU A 505 8.66 -25.56 7.55
N LEU A 506 8.68 -24.23 7.73
CA LEU A 506 9.82 -23.53 8.29
C LEU A 506 10.11 -24.06 9.70
N LYS A 507 11.40 -24.25 9.98
CA LYS A 507 11.89 -24.56 11.33
C LYS A 507 11.47 -23.46 12.31
N ASP A 508 11.15 -23.84 13.54
CA ASP A 508 10.58 -22.92 14.54
C ASP A 508 11.48 -21.71 14.82
N TRP A 509 12.80 -21.89 14.88
CA TRP A 509 13.75 -20.76 15.05
C TRP A 509 13.59 -19.66 13.99
N ALA A 510 13.17 -20.01 12.77
CA ALA A 510 12.98 -19.05 11.69
C ALA A 510 11.65 -18.29 11.85
N LYS A 511 10.61 -18.96 12.37
CA LYS A 511 9.32 -18.34 12.72
C LYS A 511 9.47 -17.42 13.93
N ASP A 512 10.24 -17.84 14.93
CA ASP A 512 10.52 -17.11 16.16
C ASP A 512 11.36 -15.84 15.94
N LEU A 513 12.06 -15.73 14.79
CA LEU A 513 12.77 -14.52 14.40
C LEU A 513 11.81 -13.36 14.03
N SER A 514 10.51 -13.63 13.97
CA SER A 514 9.48 -12.62 13.69
C SER A 514 9.27 -11.65 14.87
N VAL A 515 9.14 -10.36 14.55
CA VAL A 515 8.65 -9.33 15.48
C VAL A 515 7.12 -9.37 15.69
N LEU A 516 6.41 -10.21 14.93
CA LEU A 516 4.96 -10.45 15.02
C LEU A 516 4.68 -11.89 15.45
N GLY A 517 3.51 -12.12 16.04
CA GLY A 517 3.00 -13.48 16.33
C GLY A 517 3.24 -13.98 17.75
N HIS A 518 4.17 -13.37 18.50
CA HIS A 518 4.37 -13.69 19.91
C HIS A 518 3.33 -12.97 20.77
N HIS A 519 2.42 -13.73 21.37
CA HIS A 519 1.32 -13.20 22.18
C HIS A 519 1.14 -14.02 23.46
N LEU A 520 0.48 -13.42 24.45
CA LEU A 520 0.10 -14.10 25.68
C LEU A 520 -1.30 -14.70 25.52
N ASP A 521 -1.46 -15.98 25.82
CA ASP A 521 -2.78 -16.58 25.93
C ASP A 521 -3.40 -16.34 27.32
N VAL A 522 -4.72 -16.18 27.34
CA VAL A 522 -5.53 -15.92 28.54
C VAL A 522 -5.85 -17.22 29.28
N VAL A 523 -5.87 -18.35 28.56
CA VAL A 523 -6.30 -19.66 29.09
C VAL A 523 -5.09 -20.57 29.36
N GLY A 524 -4.00 -20.45 28.60
CA GLY A 524 -2.73 -21.15 28.82
C GLY A 524 -1.74 -20.48 29.77
N SER A 525 -0.61 -21.15 30.05
CA SER A 525 0.50 -20.57 30.82
C SER A 525 1.21 -19.48 29.98
N PRO A 526 1.28 -18.23 30.44
CA PRO A 526 1.87 -17.15 29.66
C PRO A 526 3.38 -17.36 29.47
N ASP A 527 3.83 -17.47 28.22
CA ASP A 527 5.27 -17.48 27.92
C ASP A 527 5.79 -16.04 27.74
N TRP A 528 6.49 -15.56 28.76
CA TRP A 528 7.07 -14.23 28.78
C TRP A 528 8.42 -14.15 28.05
N LYS A 529 9.05 -15.29 27.72
CA LYS A 529 10.41 -15.30 27.17
C LYS A 529 10.49 -14.56 25.83
N PRO A 530 9.62 -14.81 24.83
CA PRO A 530 9.72 -14.12 23.55
C PRO A 530 9.49 -12.61 23.68
N LEU A 531 8.54 -12.21 24.54
CA LEU A 531 8.24 -10.80 24.83
C LEU A 531 9.43 -10.09 25.50
N ALA A 532 10.11 -10.75 26.44
CA ALA A 532 11.30 -10.21 27.08
C ALA A 532 12.46 -10.05 26.07
N VAL A 533 12.67 -11.04 25.19
CA VAL A 533 13.68 -10.99 24.12
C VAL A 533 13.39 -9.86 23.15
N GLN A 534 12.15 -9.73 22.66
CA GLN A 534 11.76 -8.65 21.74
C GLN A 534 11.96 -7.27 22.36
N THR A 535 11.60 -7.11 23.64
CA THR A 535 11.83 -5.86 24.38
C THR A 535 13.32 -5.55 24.48
N ALA A 536 14.15 -6.55 24.83
CA ALA A 536 15.60 -6.38 24.92
C ALA A 536 16.21 -6.00 23.56
N VAL A 537 15.83 -6.68 22.48
CA VAL A 537 16.27 -6.36 21.10
C VAL A 537 15.91 -4.93 20.74
N GLY A 538 14.68 -4.51 21.04
CA GLY A 538 14.25 -3.14 20.76
C GLY A 538 15.03 -2.09 21.54
N LEU A 539 15.24 -2.29 22.84
CA LEU A 539 16.03 -1.37 23.69
C LEU A 539 17.49 -1.29 23.24
N VAL A 540 18.11 -2.43 22.89
CA VAL A 540 19.46 -2.46 22.33
C VAL A 540 19.53 -1.72 21.00
N GLY A 541 18.54 -1.93 20.11
CA GLY A 541 18.43 -1.20 18.85
C GLY A 541 18.32 0.30 19.03
N VAL A 542 17.50 0.78 19.97
CA VAL A 542 17.40 2.20 20.32
C VAL A 542 18.74 2.74 20.85
N ALA A 543 19.43 1.98 21.71
CA ALA A 543 20.74 2.40 22.24
C ALA A 543 21.80 2.52 21.14
N ILE A 544 21.89 1.52 20.25
CA ILE A 544 22.78 1.54 19.08
C ILE A 544 22.45 2.75 18.20
N GLY A 545 21.17 2.95 17.88
CA GLY A 545 20.70 4.07 17.07
C GLY A 545 21.06 5.42 17.69
N MET A 546 20.89 5.57 19.00
CA MET A 546 21.23 6.81 19.72
C MET A 546 22.73 7.10 19.71
N VAL A 547 23.57 6.09 19.96
CA VAL A 547 25.04 6.25 19.93
C VAL A 547 25.51 6.55 18.52
N ALA A 548 24.99 5.85 17.52
CA ALA A 548 25.33 6.10 16.12
C ALA A 548 24.89 7.50 15.66
N TYR A 549 23.66 7.90 15.97
CA TYR A 549 23.10 9.20 15.58
C TYR A 549 23.83 10.39 16.19
N THR A 550 24.30 10.26 17.44
CA THR A 550 25.03 11.33 18.11
C THR A 550 26.45 11.49 17.58
N ARG A 551 27.07 10.41 17.08
CA ARG A 551 28.43 10.40 16.53
C ARG A 551 28.49 10.65 15.02
N ARG A 552 27.39 10.43 14.29
CA ARG A 552 27.35 10.61 12.83
C ARG A 552 27.35 12.09 12.47
N ASP A 553 28.05 12.42 11.39
CA ASP A 553 27.91 13.72 10.73
C ASP A 553 26.53 13.82 10.07
N LEU A 554 25.89 14.96 10.24
CA LEU A 554 24.67 15.26 9.51
C LEU A 554 25.08 15.80 8.15
N PRO A 555 24.52 15.28 7.04
CA PRO A 555 24.84 15.80 5.72
C PRO A 555 24.50 17.29 5.68
N SER A 556 25.48 18.10 5.25
CA SER A 556 25.37 19.55 5.06
C SER A 556 24.64 19.92 3.78
#